data_AF-A0A1W9WNR6-F1
#
_entry.id   AF-A0A1W9WNR6-F1
#
_cell.length_a   1.000
_cell.length_b   1.000
_cell.length_c   1.000
_cell.angle_alpha   90.00
_cell.angle_beta   90.00
_cell.angle_gamma   90.00
#
_symmetry.space_group_name_H-M   'P 1'
#
loop_
_entity.id
_entity.type
_entity.pdbx_description
1 polymer ?
#
loop_
_entity_poly.entity_id
_entity_poly.type
_entity_poly.pdbx_seq_one_letter_code
_entity_poly.pdbx_strand_id
1 'polypeptide(L)' 'KWEGVNTLHFKVSLKNVSDTPQRYRVNIFLDNGKAVGGLLPRKTKKGLVKPGQTVSFVYPVKNMTGKPGSIDIRITTMGK' A
#
# COMPACT_ATOMS: atom_id res chain seq x y z
N LYS A 1 0.46 -9.35 18.32
CA LYS A 1 1.35 -9.61 17.15
C LYS A 1 2.29 -8.43 16.81
N TRP A 2 2.28 -7.34 17.59
CA TRP A 2 3.12 -6.14 17.43
C TRP A 2 3.63 -5.58 18.77
N GLU A 3 3.40 -6.29 19.88
CA GLU A 3 3.87 -5.89 21.21
C GLU A 3 5.39 -5.96 21.26
N GLY A 4 6.02 -4.95 21.88
CA GLY A 4 7.47 -4.85 22.04
C GLY A 4 8.27 -4.43 20.79
N VAL A 5 7.61 -4.08 19.68
CA VAL A 5 8.30 -3.70 18.43
C VAL A 5 7.82 -2.35 17.92
N ASN A 6 8.73 -1.37 17.84
CA ASN A 6 8.45 -0.08 17.22
C ASN A 6 8.07 -0.28 15.75
N THR A 7 6.80 -0.02 15.44
CA THR A 7 6.18 -0.30 14.14
C THR A 7 5.57 0.97 13.58
N LEU A 8 6.05 1.39 12.40
CA LEU A 8 5.47 2.51 11.67
C LEU A 8 4.30 2.01 10.82
N HIS A 9 3.15 2.68 10.91
CA HIS A 9 1.94 2.31 10.16
C HIS A 9 1.67 3.36 9.07
N PHE A 10 1.80 2.97 7.80
CA PHE A 10 1.40 3.82 6.68
C PHE A 10 -0.05 3.57 6.31
N LYS A 11 -0.93 4.55 6.50
CA LYS A 11 -2.29 4.52 5.95
C LYS A 11 -2.27 5.13 4.55
N VAL A 12 -2.43 4.29 3.53
CA VAL A 12 -2.43 4.70 2.13
C VAL A 12 -3.85 4.62 1.59
N SER A 13 -4.31 5.69 0.94
CA SER A 13 -5.58 5.76 0.24
C SER A 13 -5.34 5.89 -1.26
N LEU A 14 -6.01 5.06 -2.06
CA LEU A 14 -5.88 5.03 -3.50
C LEU A 14 -7.27 5.17 -4.14
N LYS A 15 -7.42 6.14 -5.05
CA LYS A 15 -8.62 6.32 -5.88
C LYS A 15 -8.37 5.77 -7.27
N ASN A 16 -9.26 4.91 -7.76
CA ASN A 16 -9.26 4.54 -9.17
C ASN A 16 -9.85 5.70 -10.00
N VAL A 17 -9.00 6.38 -10.77
CA VAL A 17 -9.41 7.50 -11.65
C VAL A 17 -9.67 7.06 -13.09
N SER A 18 -9.51 5.77 -13.40
CA SER A 18 -9.84 5.21 -14.70
C SER A 18 -11.34 4.90 -14.83
N ASP A 19 -11.76 4.60 -16.05
CA ASP A 19 -13.11 4.20 -16.45
C ASP A 19 -13.38 2.69 -16.28
N THR A 20 -12.37 1.91 -15.90
CA THR A 20 -12.46 0.45 -15.77
C THR A 20 -12.12 -0.01 -14.35
N PRO A 21 -12.65 -1.16 -13.87
CA PRO A 21 -12.22 -1.74 -12.61
C PRO A 21 -10.74 -2.14 -12.66
N GLN A 22 -9.95 -1.76 -11.65
CA GLN A 22 -8.50 -1.94 -11.65
C GLN A 22 -8.00 -2.66 -10.39
N ARG A 23 -6.90 -3.41 -10.56
CA ARG A 23 -6.10 -3.92 -9.45
C ARG A 23 -4.76 -3.20 -9.42
N TYR A 24 -4.36 -2.77 -8.23
CA TYR A 24 -3.12 -2.04 -8.05
C TYR A 24 -2.12 -2.87 -7.25
N ARG A 25 -0.83 -2.72 -7.56
CA ARG A 25 0.26 -3.08 -6.67
C ARG A 25 0.83 -1.79 -6.11
N VAL A 26 0.88 -1.69 -4.79
CA VAL A 26 1.50 -0.59 -4.07
C VAL A 26 2.77 -1.10 -3.43
N ASN A 27 3.87 -0.41 -3.68
CA ASN A 27 5.14 -0.62 -3.00
C ASN A 27 5.56 0.70 -2.36
N ILE A 28 5.96 0.64 -1.10
CA ILE A 28 6.47 1.74 -0.29
C ILE A 28 7.92 1.37 0.02
N PHE A 29 8.86 2.19 -0.44
CA PHE A 29 10.28 2.05 -0.19
C PHE A 29 10.73 3.15 0.78
N LEU A 30 11.55 2.76 1.74
CA LEU A 30 12.13 3.65 2.73
C LEU A 30 13.64 3.74 2.50
N ASP A 31 14.21 4.91 2.80
CA ASP A 31 15.64 5.19 2.72
C ASP A 31 16.54 4.23 3.50
N ASN A 32 16.03 3.65 4.59
CA ASN A 32 16.73 2.65 5.39
C ASN A 32 16.74 1.23 4.77
N GLY A 33 16.40 1.11 3.48
CA GLY A 33 16.39 -0.15 2.73
C GLY A 33 15.19 -1.06 2.99
N LYS A 34 14.26 -0.67 3.88
CA LYS A 34 13.03 -1.43 4.10
C LYS A 34 12.02 -1.12 3.00
N ALA A 35 11.26 -2.15 2.61
CA ALA A 35 10.13 -2.00 1.71
C ALA A 35 8.92 -2.77 2.22
N VAL A 36 7.73 -2.20 2.03
CA VAL A 36 6.46 -2.87 2.31
C VAL A 36 5.48 -2.59 1.18
N GLY A 37 4.48 -3.45 1.02
CA GLY A 37 3.54 -3.27 -0.07
C GLY A 37 2.59 -4.44 -0.20
N GLY A 38 1.80 -4.39 -1.26
CA GLY A 38 0.87 -5.45 -1.58
C GLY A 38 -0.10 -5.09 -2.69
N LEU A 39 -0.97 -6.04 -2.98
CA LEU A 39 -2.03 -5.89 -3.97
C LEU A 39 -3.27 -5.24 -3.34
N LEU A 40 -3.94 -4.42 -4.15
CA LEU A 40 -5.12 -3.63 -3.83
C LEU A 40 -6.20 -3.87 -4.90
N PRO A 41 -7.27 -4.61 -4.58
CA PRO A 41 -7.46 -5.37 -3.34
C PRO A 41 -6.51 -6.58 -3.21
N ARG A 42 -6.24 -7.00 -1.97
CA ARG A 42 -5.41 -8.18 -1.67
C ARG A 42 -5.97 -9.45 -2.29
N LYS A 43 -7.30 -9.63 -2.25
CA LYS A 43 -8.04 -10.73 -2.86
C LYS A 43 -9.02 -10.17 -3.88
N THR A 44 -9.18 -10.83 -5.02
CA THR A 44 -10.04 -10.39 -6.14
C THR A 44 -11.43 -11.02 -6.14
N LYS A 45 -11.70 -11.99 -5.25
CA LYS A 45 -13.02 -12.67 -5.17
C LYS A 45 -14.20 -11.72 -4.96
N LYS A 46 -13.97 -10.55 -4.36
CA LYS A 46 -14.99 -9.51 -4.13
C LYS A 46 -15.00 -8.43 -5.23
N GLY A 47 -14.29 -8.66 -6.34
CA GLY A 47 -14.10 -7.69 -7.41
C GLY A 47 -12.81 -6.88 -7.26
N LEU A 48 -12.64 -5.95 -8.20
CA LEU A 48 -11.53 -5.00 -8.29
C LEU A 48 -11.95 -3.61 -7.76
N VAL A 49 -11.02 -2.65 -7.71
CA VAL A 49 -11.35 -1.26 -7.35
C VAL A 49 -12.15 -0.64 -8.49
N LYS A 50 -13.41 -0.29 -8.25
CA LYS A 50 -14.29 0.28 -9.28
C LYS A 50 -13.86 1.69 -9.69
N PRO A 51 -14.24 2.18 -10.89
CA PRO A 51 -14.08 3.58 -11.28
C PRO A 51 -14.60 4.53 -10.19
N GLY A 52 -13.82 5.56 -9.87
CA GLY A 52 -14.13 6.56 -8.84
C GLY A 52 -14.00 6.08 -7.38
N GLN A 53 -13.91 4.77 -7.14
CA GLN A 53 -13.81 4.21 -5.79
C GLN A 53 -12.45 4.54 -5.15
N THR A 54 -12.48 4.91 -3.87
CA THR A 54 -11.29 5.04 -3.02
C THR A 54 -11.20 3.87 -2.05
N VAL A 55 -10.04 3.23 -1.97
CA VAL A 55 -9.75 2.17 -1.00
C VAL A 55 -8.59 2.59 -0.11
N SER A 56 -8.62 2.20 1.16
CA SER A 56 -7.58 2.54 2.14
C SER A 56 -7.02 1.30 2.79
N PHE A 57 -5.69 1.23 2.90
CA PHE A 57 -4.98 0.10 3.51
C PHE A 57 -3.86 0.59 4.42
N VAL A 58 -3.60 -0.19 5.48
CA VAL A 58 -2.53 0.08 6.43
C VAL A 58 -1.39 -0.89 6.19
N TYR A 59 -0.19 -0.36 5.94
CA TYR A 59 1.04 -1.11 5.77
C TYR A 59 1.94 -0.95 7.00
N PRO A 60 2.05 -1.99 7.87
CA PRO A 60 2.94 -1.95 9.02
C PRO A 60 4.39 -2.25 8.63
N VAL A 61 5.32 -1.42 9.09
CA VAL A 61 6.77 -1.60 8.94
C VAL A 61 7.38 -1.85 10.32
N LYS A 62 7.84 -3.07 10.58
CA LYS A 62 8.46 -3.44 11.86
C LYS A 62 9.88 -2.89 11.99
N ASN A 63 10.35 -2.80 13.24
CA ASN A 63 11.71 -2.41 13.59
C ASN A 63 12.08 -1.04 12.99
N MET A 64 11.17 -0.08 13.14
CA MET A 64 11.39 1.32 12.79
C MET A 64 11.74 2.07 14.07
N THR A 65 13.03 2.30 14.32
CA THR A 65 13.52 3.03 15.49
C THR A 65 13.32 4.55 15.39
N GLY A 66 12.96 5.05 14.21
CA GLY A 66 12.65 6.45 13.92
C GLY A 66 11.81 6.60 12.65
N LYS A 67 11.50 7.84 12.28
CA LYS A 67 10.84 8.15 11.00
C LYS A 67 11.85 8.00 9.85
N PRO A 68 11.44 7.49 8.68
CA PRO A 68 12.30 7.54 7.50
C PRO A 68 12.50 9.01 7.08
N GLY A 69 13.67 9.34 6.55
CA GLY A 69 13.97 10.65 5.97
C GLY A 69 13.30 10.85 4.61
N SER A 70 13.21 9.79 3.79
CA SER A 70 12.44 9.80 2.54
C SER A 70 11.57 8.55 2.37
N ILE A 71 10.49 8.73 1.59
CA ILE A 71 9.52 7.67 1.28
C ILE A 71 9.22 7.73 -0.21
N ASP A 72 9.49 6.64 -0.92
CA ASP A 72 9.11 6.48 -2.32
C ASP A 72 7.91 5.55 -2.43
N ILE A 73 6.86 6.00 -3.10
CA ILE A 73 5.65 5.20 -3.34
C ILE A 73 5.52 4.90 -4.82
N ARG A 74 5.52 3.62 -5.16
CA ARG A 74 5.27 3.14 -6.53
C ARG A 74 3.93 2.44 -6.60
N ILE A 75 3.05 2.98 -7.45
CA ILE A 75 1.75 2.39 -7.78
C ILE A 75 1.85 1.80 -9.18
N THR A 76 1.51 0.52 -9.33
CA THR A 76 1.45 -0.17 -10.62
C THR A 76 0.04 -0.69 -10.84
N THR A 77 -0.57 -0.30 -11.94
CA THR A 77 -1.78 -0.95 -12.43
C THR A 77 -1.40 -2.34 -12.91
N MET A 78 -1.95 -3.37 -12.28
CA MET A 78 -1.82 -4.74 -12.77
C MET A 78 -2.75 -4.82 -13.97
N GLY A 79 -2.21 -4.99 -15.18
CA GLY A 79 -2.98 -5.07 -16.42
C GLY A 79 -4.10 -6.12 -16.37
N LYS A 80 -4.98 -6.09 -17.37
CA LYS A 80 -6.02 -7.11 -17.55
C LYS A 80 -5.39 -8.51 -17.65
#